data_AF-A0AAV4BA37-F1
#
_entry.id   AF-A0AAV4BA37-F1
#
_cell.length_a   1.000
_cell.length_b   1.000
_cell.length_c   1.000
_cell.angle_alpha   90.00
_cell.angle_beta   90.00
_cell.angle_gamma   90.00
#
_symmetry.space_group_name_H-M   'P 1'
#
loop_
_entity.id
_entity.type
_entity.pdbx_description
1 polymer ?
#
loop_
_entity_poly.entity_id
_entity_poly.type
_entity_poly.pdbx_seq_one_letter_code
_entity_poly.pdbx_strand_id
1 'polypeptide(L)'
;MLICPLLSRQAFLRTIQVTLKWAFPRANKRRSLVRTIRKRQTTFLGHVMRRRKLKHLVTTGKFEGKRSRGRQREKIMDGLATWLGTEKVSDILAAVKDRDLWRDMIANAYKQGT
;
A
#
# COMPACT_ATOMS: atom_id res chain seq x y z
N MET A 1 -43.13 35.10 -4.70
CA MET A 1 -42.11 34.88 -3.66
C MET A 1 -41.05 33.93 -4.20
N LEU A 2 -39.92 34.46 -4.68
CA LEU A 2 -38.79 33.66 -5.17
C LEU A 2 -37.92 33.29 -3.97
N ILE A 3 -38.06 32.07 -3.44
CA ILE A 3 -37.12 31.55 -2.45
C ILE A 3 -35.81 31.24 -3.19
N CYS A 4 -34.92 32.23 -3.10
CA CYS A 4 -33.55 32.33 -3.56
C CYS A 4 -32.77 31.00 -3.78
N PRO A 5 -32.33 30.66 -5.01
CA PRO A 5 -31.48 29.50 -5.29
C PRO A 5 -30.04 29.61 -4.72
N LEU A 6 -29.62 30.78 -4.25
CA LEU A 6 -28.30 30.99 -3.63
C LEU A 6 -28.18 30.34 -2.25
N LEU A 7 -29.28 30.20 -1.49
CA LEU A 7 -29.26 29.54 -0.18
C LEU A 7 -28.98 28.03 -0.30
N SER A 8 -29.49 27.37 -1.34
CA SER A 8 -29.22 25.95 -1.63
C SER A 8 -27.75 25.71 -2.01
N ARG A 9 -27.20 26.58 -2.88
CA ARG A 9 -25.77 26.53 -3.25
C ARG A 9 -24.85 26.80 -2.06
N GLN A 10 -25.16 27.81 -1.24
CA GLN A 10 -24.34 28.14 -0.08
C GLN A 10 -24.39 27.05 1.00
N ALA A 11 -25.54 26.42 1.21
CA ALA A 11 -25.69 25.28 2.11
C ALA A 11 -24.92 24.05 1.60
N PHE A 12 -24.97 23.77 0.30
CA PHE A 12 -24.24 22.67 -0.34
C PHE A 12 -22.71 22.87 -0.30
N LEU A 13 -22.24 24.09 -0.55
CA LEU A 13 -20.82 24.41 -0.43
C LEU A 13 -20.33 24.31 1.01
N ARG A 14 -21.16 24.68 2.00
CA ARG A 14 -20.83 24.52 3.43
C ARG A 14 -20.77 23.06 3.85
N THR A 15 -21.67 22.19 3.37
CA THR A 15 -21.61 20.75 3.67
C THR A 15 -20.40 20.10 3.02
N ILE A 16 -20.04 20.47 1.79
CA ILE A 16 -18.79 20.05 1.14
C ILE A 16 -17.57 20.53 1.95
N GLN A 17 -17.53 21.80 2.35
CA GLN A 17 -16.41 22.35 3.11
C GLN A 17 -16.22 21.64 4.46
N VAL A 18 -17.30 21.36 5.17
CA VAL A 18 -17.27 20.63 6.45
C VAL A 18 -16.84 19.17 6.23
N THR A 19 -17.39 18.48 5.24
CA THR A 19 -17.00 17.09 4.94
C THR A 19 -15.54 16.99 4.52
N LEU A 20 -15.04 17.90 3.66
CA LEU A 20 -13.62 17.98 3.29
C LEU A 20 -12.71 18.25 4.50
N LYS A 21 -13.10 19.17 5.39
CA LYS A 21 -12.35 19.49 6.62
C LYS A 21 -12.15 18.26 7.52
N TRP A 22 -13.12 17.36 7.60
CA TRP A 22 -13.01 16.13 8.39
C TRP A 22 -12.43 14.95 7.61
N ALA A 23 -12.66 14.87 6.30
CA ALA A 23 -12.19 13.77 5.46
C ALA A 23 -10.69 13.89 5.16
N PHE A 24 -10.18 15.10 4.94
CA PHE A 24 -8.79 15.33 4.52
C PHE A 24 -7.76 14.89 5.58
N PRO A 25 -7.88 15.24 6.88
CA PRO A 25 -6.94 14.76 7.90
C PRO A 25 -6.97 13.24 8.06
N ARG A 26 -8.15 12.62 7.94
CA ARG A 26 -8.32 11.15 8.00
C ARG A 26 -7.67 10.46 6.81
N ALA A 27 -7.87 10.98 5.61
CA ALA A 27 -7.22 10.50 4.39
C ALA A 27 -5.69 10.64 4.49
N ASN A 28 -5.20 11.79 4.98
CA ASN A 28 -3.77 12.03 5.15
C ASN A 28 -3.13 11.09 6.18
N LYS A 29 -3.79 10.86 7.32
CA LYS A 29 -3.35 9.90 8.35
C LYS A 29 -3.32 8.45 7.83
N ARG A 30 -4.24 8.08 6.94
CA ARG A 30 -4.22 6.77 6.27
C ARG A 30 -3.06 6.65 5.29
N ARG A 31 -2.78 7.69 4.49
CA ARG A 31 -1.62 7.73 3.57
C ARG A 31 -0.29 7.56 4.30
N SER A 32 -0.11 8.24 5.45
CA SER A 32 1.12 8.10 6.25
C SER A 32 1.29 6.71 6.86
N LEU A 33 0.19 6.07 7.29
CA LEU A 33 0.20 4.70 7.80
C LEU A 33 0.56 3.69 6.71
N VAL A 34 -0.09 3.75 5.54
CA VAL A 34 0.19 2.86 4.41
C VAL A 34 1.65 2.98 3.98
N ARG A 35 2.18 4.20 3.87
CA ARG A 35 3.61 4.45 3.59
C ARG A 35 4.53 3.80 4.61
N THR A 36 4.20 3.89 5.90
CA THR A 36 4.98 3.27 6.97
C THR A 36 4.96 1.74 6.88
N ILE A 37 3.80 1.15 6.61
CA ILE A 37 3.64 -0.29 6.42
C ILE A 37 4.47 -0.77 5.22
N ARG A 38 4.34 -0.11 4.07
CA ARG A 38 5.10 -0.45 2.85
C ARG A 38 6.60 -0.35 3.07
N LYS A 39 7.09 0.71 3.73
CA LYS A 39 8.51 0.85 4.09
C LYS A 39 9.01 -0.32 4.95
N ARG A 40 8.22 -0.76 5.94
CA ARG A 40 8.58 -1.92 6.78
C ARG A 40 8.60 -3.21 5.98
N GLN A 41 7.58 -3.45 5.15
CA GLN A 41 7.49 -4.64 4.29
C GLN A 41 8.67 -4.75 3.32
N THR A 42 9.03 -3.66 2.64
CA THR A 42 10.14 -3.66 1.68
C THR A 42 11.51 -3.79 2.33
N THR A 43 11.69 -3.19 3.51
CA THR A 43 12.93 -3.33 4.30
C THR A 43 13.09 -4.77 4.80
N PHE A 44 12.02 -5.35 5.33
CA PHE A 44 12.00 -6.74 5.78
C PHE A 44 12.31 -7.70 4.63
N LEU A 45 11.61 -7.57 3.49
CA LEU A 45 11.84 -8.41 2.31
C LEU A 45 13.28 -8.30 1.82
N GLY A 46 13.80 -7.07 1.69
CA GLY A 46 15.18 -6.82 1.28
C GLY A 46 16.22 -7.38 2.26
N HIS A 47 15.93 -7.37 3.57
CA HIS A 47 16.80 -7.97 4.56
C HIS A 47 16.80 -9.50 4.46
N VAL A 48 15.62 -10.11 4.44
CA VAL A 48 15.43 -11.57 4.38
C VAL A 48 16.04 -12.17 3.11
N MET A 49 15.78 -11.56 1.96
CA MET A 49 16.26 -12.06 0.68
C MET A 49 17.77 -11.93 0.50
N ARG A 50 18.44 -10.98 1.17
CA ARG A 50 19.90 -10.83 1.07
C ARG A 50 20.65 -11.62 2.14
N ARG A 51 20.09 -11.82 3.34
CA ARG A 51 20.76 -12.49 4.48
C ARG A 51 20.59 -14.03 4.55
N ARG A 52 20.12 -14.65 3.45
CA ARG A 52 20.14 -16.11 3.13
C ARG A 52 19.45 -17.10 4.08
N LYS A 53 19.12 -16.77 5.33
CA LYS A 53 18.57 -17.73 6.31
C LYS A 53 17.06 -18.04 6.18
N LEU A 54 16.30 -17.22 5.44
CA LEU A 54 14.83 -17.30 5.40
C LEU A 54 14.21 -17.32 3.99
N LYS A 55 15.04 -17.45 2.93
CA LYS A 55 14.57 -17.49 1.54
C LYS A 55 13.52 -18.58 1.33
N HIS A 56 13.77 -19.80 1.83
CA HIS A 56 12.85 -20.92 1.70
C HIS A 56 11.54 -20.67 2.47
N LEU A 57 11.61 -20.13 3.69
CA LEU A 57 10.43 -19.87 4.52
C LEU A 57 9.51 -18.79 3.92
N VAL A 58 10.09 -17.72 3.37
CA VAL A 58 9.36 -16.60 2.75
C VAL A 58 8.85 -16.94 1.35
N THR A 59 9.64 -17.64 0.53
CA THR A 59 9.25 -18.01 -0.85
C THR A 59 8.19 -19.10 -0.86
N THR A 60 8.30 -20.09 0.02
CA THR A 60 7.38 -21.24 0.04
C THR A 60 6.06 -20.91 0.74
N GLY A 61 6.01 -19.90 1.63
CA GLY A 61 4.78 -19.49 2.35
C GLY A 61 4.15 -20.56 3.26
N LYS A 62 4.77 -21.74 3.31
CA LYS A 62 4.47 -22.86 4.21
C LYS A 62 5.06 -22.54 5.58
N PHE A 63 4.36 -21.70 6.33
CA PHE A 63 4.30 -21.93 7.77
C PHE A 63 3.52 -23.23 7.95
N GLU A 64 4.11 -24.23 8.59
CA GLU A 64 3.43 -25.49 8.88
C GLU A 64 2.17 -25.21 9.70
N GLY A 65 1.02 -25.66 9.20
CA GLY A 65 -0.28 -25.45 9.85
C GLY A 65 -1.46 -25.30 8.88
N LYS A 66 -2.58 -25.96 9.21
CA LYS A 66 -3.86 -25.82 8.48
C LYS A 66 -4.52 -24.51 8.91
N ARG A 67 -4.55 -23.52 8.01
CA ARG A 67 -5.17 -22.20 8.29
C ARG A 67 -6.70 -22.34 8.28
N SER A 68 -7.39 -21.64 9.17
CA SER A 68 -8.86 -21.67 9.25
C SER A 68 -9.50 -21.10 7.97
N ARG A 69 -10.68 -21.63 7.59
CA ARG A 69 -11.45 -21.15 6.44
C ARG A 69 -12.15 -19.83 6.78
N GLY A 70 -11.90 -18.79 5.98
CA GLY A 70 -12.47 -17.43 6.06
C GLY A 70 -12.10 -16.62 4.81
N ARG A 71 -12.31 -15.29 4.78
CA ARG A 71 -11.85 -14.45 3.65
C ARG A 71 -10.34 -14.62 3.45
N GLN A 72 -9.93 -15.01 2.25
CA GLN A 72 -8.52 -15.14 1.88
C GLN A 72 -7.82 -13.79 2.13
N ARG A 73 -6.83 -13.79 3.01
CA ARG A 73 -6.00 -12.60 3.23
C ARG A 73 -5.09 -12.40 2.01
N GLU A 74 -4.92 -11.16 1.60
CA GLU A 74 -3.94 -10.79 0.59
C GLU A 74 -2.54 -11.16 1.09
N LYS A 75 -1.78 -11.91 0.29
CA LYS A 75 -0.41 -12.25 0.65
C LYS A 75 0.44 -10.99 0.54
N ILE A 76 1.45 -10.87 1.40
CA ILE A 76 2.38 -9.73 1.37
C ILE A 76 3.03 -9.60 -0.02
N MET A 77 3.39 -10.72 -0.66
CA MET A 77 4.00 -10.72 -2.00
C MET A 77 2.99 -10.25 -3.06
N ASP A 78 1.76 -10.74 -3.03
CA ASP A 78 0.69 -10.34 -3.96
C ASP A 78 0.40 -8.84 -3.82
N GLY A 79 0.28 -8.34 -2.59
CA GLY A 79 0.04 -6.92 -2.35
C GLY A 79 1.24 -6.02 -2.63
N LEU A 80 2.48 -6.54 -2.62
CA LEU A 80 3.67 -5.82 -3.08
C LEU A 80 3.77 -5.81 -4.60
N ALA A 81 3.39 -6.90 -5.27
CA ALA A 81 3.38 -7.01 -6.73
C ALA A 81 2.43 -5.97 -7.34
N THR A 82 1.21 -5.88 -6.80
CA THR A 82 0.23 -4.85 -7.21
C THR A 82 0.75 -3.43 -6.99
N TRP A 83 1.48 -3.18 -5.90
CA TRP A 83 2.00 -1.85 -5.59
C TRP A 83 3.22 -1.46 -6.42
N LEU A 84 4.08 -2.42 -6.74
CA LEU A 84 5.27 -2.22 -7.57
C LEU A 84 4.97 -2.26 -9.07
N GLY A 85 3.74 -2.61 -9.46
CA GLY A 85 3.34 -2.73 -10.86
C GLY A 85 3.96 -3.95 -11.58
N THR A 86 4.30 -5.00 -10.84
CA THR A 86 4.91 -6.22 -11.40
C THR A 86 3.89 -7.35 -11.44
N GLU A 87 3.78 -8.06 -12.57
CA GLU A 87 2.84 -9.19 -12.69
C GLU A 87 3.31 -10.45 -11.97
N LYS A 88 4.63 -10.67 -11.88
CA LYS A 88 5.21 -11.90 -11.35
C LYS A 88 6.01 -11.65 -10.09
N VAL A 89 5.81 -12.53 -9.10
CA VAL A 89 6.58 -12.54 -7.85
C VAL A 89 8.07 -12.82 -8.11
N SER A 90 8.40 -13.56 -9.17
CA SER A 90 9.78 -13.84 -9.59
C SER A 90 10.59 -12.57 -9.82
N ASP A 91 9.96 -11.55 -10.38
CA ASP A 91 10.63 -10.33 -10.84
C ASP A 91 10.97 -9.46 -9.65
N ILE A 92 10.10 -9.44 -8.63
CA ILE A 92 10.37 -8.84 -7.33
C ILE A 92 11.55 -9.57 -6.66
N LEU A 93 11.58 -10.90 -6.68
CA LEU A 93 12.67 -11.66 -6.06
C LEU A 93 14.02 -11.43 -6.75
N ALA A 94 14.01 -11.22 -8.07
CA ALA A 94 15.20 -10.83 -8.83
C ALA A 94 15.63 -9.40 -8.46
N ALA A 95 14.70 -8.45 -8.48
CA ALA A 95 14.98 -7.05 -8.17
C ALA A 95 15.45 -6.81 -6.75
N VAL A 96 14.94 -7.57 -5.78
CA VAL A 96 15.37 -7.47 -4.37
C VAL A 96 16.83 -7.91 -4.18
N LYS A 97 17.39 -8.76 -5.06
CA LYS A 97 18.80 -9.16 -4.94
C LYS A 97 19.72 -7.99 -5.23
N ASP A 98 19.40 -7.24 -6.28
CA ASP A 98 20.05 -5.98 -6.59
C ASP A 98 19.65 -4.91 -5.54
N ARG A 99 20.60 -4.10 -5.10
CA ARG A 99 20.34 -3.07 -4.09
C ARG A 99 19.81 -1.79 -4.73
N ASP A 100 20.34 -1.44 -5.89
CA ASP A 100 20.10 -0.16 -6.53
C ASP A 100 18.79 -0.25 -7.32
N LEU A 101 18.58 -1.34 -8.06
CA LEU A 101 17.29 -1.62 -8.70
C LEU A 101 16.13 -1.65 -7.68
N TRP A 102 16.36 -2.25 -6.50
CA TRP A 102 15.35 -2.30 -5.44
C TRP A 102 15.01 -0.91 -4.88
N ARG A 103 16.02 -0.03 -4.73
CA ARG A 103 15.82 1.33 -4.27
C ARG A 103 15.04 2.15 -5.29
N ASP A 104 15.39 2.00 -6.57
CA ASP A 104 14.76 2.73 -7.67
C ASP A 104 13.30 2.32 -7.85
N MET A 105 12.99 1.02 -7.80
CA MET A 105 11.62 0.52 -7.84
C MET A 105 10.77 1.07 -6.69
N ILE A 106 11.31 1.10 -5.45
CA ILE A 106 10.61 1.67 -4.30
C ILE A 106 10.38 3.17 -4.49
N ALA A 107 11.38 3.91 -4.96
CA ALA A 107 11.27 5.34 -5.20
C ALA A 107 10.19 5.64 -6.26
N ASN A 108 10.16 4.87 -7.35
CA ASN A 108 9.16 4.98 -8.40
C ASN A 108 7.75 4.63 -7.90
N ALA A 109 7.60 3.60 -7.08
CA ALA A 109 6.31 3.23 -6.48
C ALA A 109 5.76 4.30 -5.52
N TYR A 110 6.62 5.08 -4.86
CA TYR A 110 6.18 6.24 -4.09
C TYR A 110 5.76 7.43 -4.96
N LYS A 111 6.37 7.59 -6.15
CA LYS A 111 5.99 8.63 -7.13
C LYS A 111 4.65 8.34 -7.81
N GLN A 112 4.30 7.07 -8.01
CA GLN A 112 3.02 6.66 -8.61
C GLN A 112 1.82 6.75 -7.63
N GLY A 113 2.08 6.85 -6.32
CA GLY A 113 1.07 6.86 -5.26
C GLY A 113 0.65 8.25 -4.75
N THR A 114 1.05 9.33 -5.43
CA THR A 114 0.59 10.72 -5.20
C THR A 114 -0.57 11.05 -6.12
#